data_AF-A0A2C0Z5E2-F1
#
_entry.id   AF-A0A2C0Z5E2-F1
#
_cell.length_a   1.000
_cell.length_b   1.000
_cell.length_c   1.000
_cell.angle_alpha   90.00
_cell.angle_beta   90.00
_cell.angle_gamma   90.00
#
_symmetry.space_group_name_H-M   'P 1'
#
loop_
_entity.id
_entity.type
_entity.pdbx_description
1 polymer ?
#
loop_
_entity_poly.entity_id
_entity_poly.type
_entity_poly.pdbx_seq_one_letter_code
_entity_poly.pdbx_strand_id
1 'polypeptide(L)'
;MKKKSIIIMVFASILLLVGVAFFSFYRLVYASNPIEIEGYSWNTMTEGKTVIVLQFHNKGRKDITLKDITFNQGKKPKELALGISYSGQLVQPATGDPRMDDPRTKFMNIDAAPIHPRLSPNEINEAIKRKDNTPIYYGIKVEFYQEPIKSMTIKYTYFGVLVTKKINLEFWEIKNQRIH
;
A
#
# COMPACT_ATOMS: atom_id res chain seq x y z
N MET A 1 30.22 11.95 -47.80
CA MET A 1 28.87 12.20 -47.25
C MET A 1 28.20 10.96 -46.64
N LYS A 2 28.29 9.76 -47.24
CA LYS A 2 27.56 8.54 -46.79
C LYS A 2 27.82 8.10 -45.33
N LYS A 3 29.06 8.17 -44.81
CA LYS A 3 29.38 7.71 -43.44
C LYS A 3 28.68 8.54 -42.35
N LYS A 4 28.58 9.87 -42.51
CA LYS A 4 27.91 10.74 -41.54
C LYS A 4 26.40 10.46 -41.48
N SER A 5 25.76 10.23 -42.63
CA SER A 5 24.33 9.89 -42.70
C SER A 5 24.02 8.53 -42.06
N ILE A 6 24.89 7.54 -42.21
CA ILE A 6 24.73 6.23 -41.56
C ILE A 6 24.82 6.36 -40.03
N ILE A 7 25.81 7.11 -39.52
CA ILE A 7 25.94 7.34 -38.07
C ILE A 7 24.69 8.04 -37.52
N ILE A 8 24.21 9.09 -38.19
CA ILE A 8 22.98 9.81 -37.79
C ILE A 8 21.77 8.85 -37.78
N MET A 9 21.63 7.99 -38.79
CA MET A 9 20.52 7.04 -38.87
C MET A 9 20.58 6.00 -37.74
N VAL A 10 21.77 5.48 -37.42
CA VAL A 10 21.97 4.55 -36.29
C VAL A 10 21.63 5.23 -34.97
N PHE A 11 22.12 6.45 -34.74
CA PHE A 11 21.79 7.21 -33.54
C PHE A 11 20.28 7.49 -33.42
N ALA A 12 19.63 7.90 -34.52
CA ALA A 12 18.19 8.13 -34.54
C ALA A 12 17.39 6.84 -34.24
N SER A 13 17.82 5.70 -34.78
CA SER A 13 17.20 4.40 -34.51
C SER A 13 17.35 3.99 -33.04
N ILE A 14 18.54 4.18 -32.45
CA ILE A 14 18.77 3.89 -31.03
C ILE A 14 17.89 4.79 -30.14
N LEU A 15 17.84 6.10 -30.43
CA LEU A 15 16.99 7.03 -29.69
C LEU A 15 15.51 6.64 -29.77
N LEU A 16 15.05 6.20 -30.94
CA LEU A 16 13.67 5.72 -31.11
C LEU A 16 13.42 4.45 -30.29
N LEU A 17 14.33 3.48 -30.30
CA LEU A 17 14.22 2.26 -29.50
C LEU A 17 14.19 2.56 -27.99
N VAL A 18 15.05 3.47 -27.52
CA VAL A 18 15.05 3.91 -26.11
C VAL A 18 13.72 4.58 -25.76
N GLY A 19 13.19 5.43 -26.65
CA GLY A 19 11.88 6.07 -26.46
C GLY A 19 10.75 5.04 -26.34
N VAL A 20 10.71 4.06 -27.23
CA VAL A 20 9.70 2.97 -27.20
C VAL A 20 9.84 2.14 -25.93
N ALA A 21 11.06 1.80 -25.51
CA ALA A 21 11.31 1.05 -24.29
C ALA A 21 10.86 1.82 -23.04
N PHE A 22 11.20 3.11 -22.94
CA PHE A 22 10.79 3.97 -21.83
C PHE A 22 9.28 4.12 -21.76
N PHE A 23 8.62 4.36 -22.90
CA PHE A 23 7.17 4.47 -22.96
C PHE A 23 6.48 3.15 -22.56
N SER A 24 6.99 2.01 -23.04
CA SER A 24 6.46 0.69 -22.70
C SER A 24 6.63 0.38 -21.21
N PHE A 25 7.79 0.72 -20.64
CA PHE A 25 8.05 0.58 -19.21
C PHE A 25 7.11 1.47 -18.38
N TYR A 26 6.93 2.73 -18.75
CA TYR A 26 6.02 3.64 -18.08
C TYR A 26 4.59 3.09 -18.11
N ARG A 27 4.11 2.58 -19.25
CA ARG A 27 2.79 1.95 -19.38
C ARG A 27 2.65 0.72 -18.49
N LEU A 28 3.68 -0.12 -18.42
CA LEU A 28 3.70 -1.29 -17.54
C LEU A 28 3.55 -0.89 -16.07
N VAL A 29 4.30 0.11 -15.61
CA VAL A 29 4.23 0.61 -14.23
C VAL A 29 2.82 1.09 -13.88
N TYR A 30 2.20 1.92 -14.73
CA TYR A 30 0.85 2.42 -14.46
C TYR A 30 -0.25 1.34 -14.57
N ALA A 31 -0.04 0.31 -15.38
CA ALA A 31 -0.99 -0.80 -15.51
C ALA A 31 -0.90 -1.81 -14.35
N SER A 32 0.28 -1.97 -13.74
CA SER A 32 0.60 -3.07 -12.82
C SER A 32 -0.16 -3.07 -11.48
N ASN A 33 -0.90 -2.01 -11.14
CA ASN A 33 -1.72 -1.83 -9.93
C ASN A 33 -1.31 -2.73 -8.73
N PRO A 34 -0.13 -2.48 -8.13
CA PRO A 34 0.45 -3.39 -7.13
C PRO A 34 -0.33 -3.44 -5.81
N ILE A 35 -1.14 -2.45 -5.47
CA ILE A 35 -1.88 -2.41 -4.21
C ILE A 35 -3.24 -3.10 -4.38
N GLU A 36 -3.50 -4.09 -3.55
CA GLU A 36 -4.80 -4.77 -3.47
C GLU A 36 -5.29 -4.81 -2.01
N ILE A 37 -6.55 -4.42 -1.81
CA ILE A 37 -7.21 -4.43 -0.49
C ILE A 37 -7.88 -5.80 -0.33
N GLU A 38 -7.56 -6.49 0.76
CA GLU A 38 -8.12 -7.83 1.06
C GLU A 38 -9.23 -7.79 2.10
N GLY A 39 -9.28 -6.74 2.91
CA GLY A 39 -10.27 -6.63 3.96
C GLY A 39 -10.04 -5.42 4.84
N TYR A 40 -10.83 -5.34 5.90
CA TYR A 40 -10.67 -4.35 6.93
C TYR A 40 -11.02 -4.94 8.30
N SER A 41 -10.47 -4.33 9.33
CA SER A 41 -10.87 -4.54 10.71
C SER A 41 -11.10 -3.19 11.37
N TRP A 42 -11.91 -3.17 12.42
CA TRP A 42 -12.25 -1.93 13.10
C TRP A 42 -12.37 -2.17 14.61
N ASN A 43 -12.13 -1.12 15.38
CA ASN A 43 -12.40 -1.09 16.80
C ASN A 43 -12.98 0.28 17.16
N THR A 44 -14.04 0.27 17.96
CA THR A 44 -14.61 1.51 18.51
C THR A 44 -14.02 1.75 19.88
N MET A 45 -13.21 2.80 19.99
CA MET A 45 -12.66 3.23 21.27
C MET A 45 -13.74 3.89 22.12
N THR A 46 -13.52 3.88 23.44
CA THR A 46 -14.24 4.71 24.40
C THR A 46 -14.20 6.16 23.88
N GLU A 47 -15.35 6.85 23.83
CA GLU A 47 -15.60 8.16 23.16
C GLU A 47 -16.14 8.11 21.70
N GLY A 48 -16.46 6.93 21.14
CA GLY A 48 -17.11 6.83 19.83
C GLY A 48 -16.18 7.11 18.64
N LYS A 49 -14.87 7.05 18.87
CA LYS A 49 -13.84 7.09 17.82
C LYS A 49 -13.69 5.70 17.23
N THR A 50 -13.79 5.58 15.91
CA THR A 50 -13.59 4.30 15.24
C THR A 50 -12.23 4.31 14.55
N VAL A 51 -11.37 3.41 15.00
CA VAL A 51 -10.10 3.11 14.34
C VAL A 51 -10.36 1.99 13.35
N ILE A 52 -10.02 2.23 12.09
CA ILE A 52 -10.14 1.25 11.02
C ILE A 52 -8.73 0.90 10.55
N VAL A 53 -8.49 -0.38 10.31
CA VAL A 53 -7.29 -0.86 9.62
C VAL A 53 -7.72 -1.49 8.31
N LEU A 54 -7.34 -0.88 7.18
CA LEU A 54 -7.51 -1.45 5.86
C LEU A 54 -6.34 -2.39 5.58
N GLN A 55 -6.62 -3.68 5.44
CA GLN A 55 -5.61 -4.70 5.17
C GLN A 55 -5.35 -4.77 3.67
N PHE A 56 -4.07 -4.79 3.30
CA PHE A 56 -3.67 -4.79 1.91
C PHE A 56 -2.37 -5.55 1.72
N HIS A 57 -2.11 -5.95 0.49
CA HIS A 57 -0.82 -6.50 0.10
C HIS A 57 -0.34 -5.89 -1.22
N ASN A 58 0.97 -6.01 -1.42
CA ASN A 58 1.62 -5.68 -2.67
C ASN A 58 1.67 -6.93 -3.56
N LYS A 59 0.82 -6.98 -4.60
CA LYS A 59 0.86 -8.03 -5.64
C LYS A 59 1.85 -7.74 -6.77
N GLY A 60 2.57 -6.62 -6.67
CA GLY A 60 3.62 -6.24 -7.59
C GLY A 60 4.89 -7.09 -7.44
N ARG A 61 5.87 -6.83 -8.29
CA ARG A 61 7.17 -7.53 -8.31
C ARG A 61 8.28 -6.78 -7.58
N LYS A 62 7.97 -5.59 -7.09
CA LYS A 62 8.91 -4.69 -6.41
C LYS A 62 8.24 -4.02 -5.23
N ASP A 63 9.06 -3.52 -4.33
CA ASP A 63 8.60 -2.73 -3.20
C ASP A 63 7.85 -1.50 -3.67
N ILE A 64 6.85 -1.10 -2.87
CA ILE A 64 6.20 0.20 -2.98
C ILE A 64 6.51 1.00 -1.72
N THR A 65 6.54 2.33 -1.85
CA THR A 65 6.62 3.23 -0.70
C THR A 65 5.44 4.18 -0.75
N LEU A 66 4.60 4.18 0.28
CA LEU A 66 3.47 5.11 0.35
C LEU A 66 4.02 6.53 0.55
N LYS A 67 3.34 7.51 -0.03
CA LYS A 67 3.71 8.93 0.03
C LYS A 67 2.59 9.80 0.57
N ASP A 68 1.36 9.47 0.24
CA ASP A 68 0.19 10.23 0.68
C ASP A 68 -1.04 9.33 0.59
N ILE A 69 -1.96 9.48 1.53
CA ILE A 69 -3.25 8.80 1.49
C ILE A 69 -4.31 9.81 1.88
N THR A 70 -5.32 9.90 1.02
CA THR A 70 -6.50 10.70 1.27
C THR A 70 -7.74 9.86 1.07
N PHE A 71 -8.84 10.26 1.69
CA PHE A 71 -10.09 9.55 1.66
C PHE A 71 -11.20 10.44 1.14
N ASN A 72 -12.19 9.82 0.50
CA ASN A 72 -13.31 10.50 -0.12
C ASN A 72 -12.83 11.62 -1.06
N GLN A 73 -13.36 12.83 -0.92
CA GLN A 73 -13.00 14.00 -1.74
C GLN A 73 -11.67 14.63 -1.29
N GLY A 74 -10.61 13.82 -1.14
CA GLY A 74 -9.27 14.31 -0.78
C GLY A 74 -9.07 14.65 0.70
N LYS A 75 -9.98 14.24 1.59
CA LYS A 75 -9.89 14.50 3.03
C LYS A 75 -8.72 13.71 3.63
N LYS A 76 -7.91 14.37 4.45
CA LYS A 76 -6.87 13.70 5.25
C LYS A 76 -7.48 13.19 6.56
N PRO A 77 -7.20 11.94 6.96
CA PRO A 77 -7.63 11.44 8.25
C PRO A 77 -6.84 12.14 9.37
N LYS A 78 -7.37 12.11 10.60
CA LYS A 78 -6.68 12.70 11.76
C LYS A 78 -5.42 11.93 12.12
N GLU A 79 -5.53 10.61 12.13
CA GLU A 79 -4.39 9.71 12.25
C GLU A 79 -4.28 8.85 11.00
N LEU A 80 -3.03 8.66 10.56
CA LEU A 80 -2.67 7.79 9.46
C LEU A 80 -1.37 7.09 9.79
N ALA A 81 -1.38 5.76 9.79
CA ALA A 81 -0.18 4.97 10.02
C ALA A 81 -0.14 3.72 9.15
N LEU A 82 1.07 3.30 8.78
CA LEU A 82 1.33 1.98 8.22
C LEU A 82 1.54 1.01 9.38
N GLY A 83 0.66 0.02 9.47
CA GLY A 83 0.82 -1.15 10.31
C GLY A 83 1.60 -2.24 9.57
N ILE A 84 2.57 -2.84 10.24
CA ILE A 84 3.36 -3.97 9.75
C ILE A 84 3.32 -5.07 10.80
N SER A 85 2.85 -6.25 10.42
CA SER A 85 2.88 -7.45 11.27
C SER A 85 4.02 -8.36 10.90
N TYR A 86 4.71 -8.87 11.93
CA TYR A 86 5.79 -9.83 11.85
C TYR A 86 5.43 -11.20 12.46
N SER A 87 4.20 -11.38 12.97
CA SER A 87 3.74 -12.57 13.70
C SER A 87 3.03 -13.62 12.84
N GLY A 88 2.63 -13.26 11.62
CA GLY A 88 1.71 -14.06 10.82
C GLY A 88 0.23 -13.79 11.12
N GLN A 89 -0.08 -12.84 12.01
CA GLN A 89 -1.43 -12.31 12.19
C GLN A 89 -1.64 -11.10 11.30
N LEU A 90 -2.84 -10.92 10.76
CA LEU A 90 -3.20 -9.72 10.01
C LEU A 90 -3.11 -8.49 10.94
N VAL A 91 -2.79 -7.33 10.36
CA VAL A 91 -2.77 -6.07 11.12
C VAL A 91 -4.19 -5.76 11.60
N GLN A 92 -4.34 -5.55 12.90
CA GLN A 92 -5.60 -5.20 13.56
C GLN A 92 -5.47 -3.87 14.32
N PRO A 93 -6.56 -3.11 14.50
CA PRO A 93 -6.54 -1.92 15.34
C PRO A 93 -6.19 -2.30 16.79
N ALA A 94 -5.35 -1.49 17.43
CA ALA A 94 -5.02 -1.68 18.83
C ALA A 94 -6.28 -1.60 19.71
N THR A 95 -6.40 -2.53 20.63
CA THR A 95 -7.48 -2.63 21.61
C THR A 95 -7.21 -1.81 22.86
N GLY A 96 -5.93 -1.47 23.11
CA GLY A 96 -5.50 -0.83 24.35
C GLY A 96 -5.24 -1.82 25.48
N ASP A 97 -5.53 -3.11 25.29
CA ASP A 97 -5.09 -4.20 26.17
C ASP A 97 -3.85 -4.89 25.55
N PRO A 98 -2.66 -4.74 26.16
CA PRO A 98 -1.43 -5.38 25.68
C PRO A 98 -1.50 -6.92 25.61
N ARG A 99 -2.50 -7.55 26.26
CA ARG A 99 -2.73 -9.00 26.20
C ARG A 99 -3.49 -9.42 24.95
N MET A 100 -4.25 -8.52 24.35
CA MET A 100 -5.01 -8.74 23.12
C MET A 100 -4.28 -8.23 21.89
N ASP A 101 -3.45 -7.19 22.06
CA ASP A 101 -2.68 -6.61 20.97
C ASP A 101 -1.47 -7.48 20.62
N ASP A 102 -1.25 -7.72 19.32
CA ASP A 102 -0.07 -8.44 18.85
C ASP A 102 1.20 -7.61 19.09
N PRO A 103 2.14 -8.04 19.97
CA PRO A 103 3.35 -7.28 20.28
C PRO A 103 4.30 -7.19 19.08
N ARG A 104 4.07 -7.98 18.04
CA ARG A 104 4.84 -7.97 16.79
C ARG A 104 4.10 -7.24 15.66
N THR A 105 3.07 -6.46 15.97
CA THR A 105 2.52 -5.47 15.03
C THR A 105 3.05 -4.09 15.39
N LYS A 106 3.61 -3.38 14.40
CA LYS A 106 4.15 -2.03 14.59
C LYS A 106 3.40 -1.03 13.71
N PHE A 107 2.99 0.09 14.30
CA PHE A 107 2.44 1.23 13.57
C PHE A 107 3.49 2.34 13.45
N MET A 108 3.66 2.87 12.25
CA MET A 108 4.64 3.90 11.94
C MET A 108 4.12 4.85 10.86
N ASN A 109 4.86 5.92 10.56
CA ASN A 109 4.53 6.80 9.45
C ASN A 109 4.43 6.02 8.13
N ILE A 110 3.52 6.41 7.25
CA ILE A 110 3.21 5.66 6.04
C ILE A 110 4.40 5.49 5.08
N ASP A 111 5.36 6.40 5.13
CA ASP A 111 6.56 6.43 4.30
C ASP A 111 7.80 5.89 5.01
N ALA A 112 7.68 5.46 6.26
CA ALA A 112 8.80 5.01 7.09
C ALA A 112 9.40 3.69 6.62
N ALA A 113 8.62 2.85 5.92
CA ALA A 113 9.06 1.55 5.45
C ALA A 113 8.52 1.23 4.04
N PRO A 114 9.29 0.50 3.23
CA PRO A 114 8.77 -0.10 2.01
C PRO A 114 7.75 -1.21 2.35
N ILE A 115 6.79 -1.42 1.45
CA ILE A 115 5.89 -2.55 1.46
C ILE A 115 6.38 -3.55 0.42
N HIS A 116 6.90 -4.67 0.90
CA HIS A 116 7.43 -5.73 0.08
C HIS A 116 6.33 -6.50 -0.65
N PRO A 117 6.64 -7.11 -1.81
CA PRO A 117 5.77 -8.08 -2.45
C PRO A 117 5.27 -9.13 -1.46
N ARG A 118 4.02 -9.57 -1.66
CA ARG A 118 3.40 -10.58 -0.81
C ARG A 118 4.24 -11.85 -0.80
N LEU A 119 4.56 -12.31 0.40
CA LEU A 119 5.20 -13.60 0.62
C LEU A 119 4.25 -14.76 0.25
N SER A 120 4.81 -15.82 -0.32
CA SER A 120 4.10 -17.08 -0.49
C SER A 120 3.83 -17.76 0.86
N PRO A 121 2.84 -18.68 0.95
CA PRO A 121 2.54 -19.38 2.21
C PRO A 121 3.76 -20.08 2.82
N ASN A 122 4.65 -20.63 1.98
CA ASN A 122 5.88 -21.27 2.46
C ASN A 122 6.85 -20.24 3.06
N GLU A 123 7.03 -19.09 2.41
CA GLU A 123 7.89 -18.02 2.93
C GLU A 123 7.37 -17.43 4.23
N ILE A 124 6.04 -17.30 4.37
CA ILE A 124 5.40 -16.88 5.62
C ILE A 124 5.71 -17.88 6.73
N ASN A 125 5.52 -19.17 6.49
CA ASN A 125 5.83 -20.22 7.46
C ASN A 125 7.30 -20.21 7.88
N GLU A 126 8.21 -20.03 6.93
CA GLU A 126 9.64 -19.94 7.22
C GLU A 126 9.99 -18.68 8.03
N ALA A 127 9.45 -17.51 7.70
CA ALA A 127 9.64 -16.28 8.47
C ALA A 127 9.16 -16.44 9.93
N ILE A 128 7.99 -17.06 10.12
CA ILE A 128 7.44 -17.33 11.45
C ILE A 128 8.34 -18.30 12.23
N LYS A 129 8.78 -19.42 11.61
CA LYS A 129 9.66 -20.40 12.24
C LYS A 129 11.01 -19.80 12.64
N ARG A 130 11.61 -18.99 11.77
CA ARG A 130 12.88 -18.30 12.04
C ARG A 130 12.75 -17.24 13.12
N LYS A 131 11.52 -16.84 13.47
CA LYS A 131 11.20 -15.72 14.37
C LYS A 131 11.95 -14.45 13.98
N ASP A 132 12.19 -14.28 12.69
CA ASP A 132 12.87 -13.10 12.17
C ASP A 132 11.88 -11.93 12.07
N ASN A 133 12.41 -10.71 11.91
CA ASN A 133 11.60 -9.50 11.72
C ASN A 133 11.28 -9.28 10.24
N THR A 134 10.93 -10.34 9.49
CA THR A 134 10.45 -10.21 8.11
C THR A 134 9.02 -9.67 8.12
N PRO A 135 8.71 -8.54 7.47
CA PRO A 135 7.34 -8.05 7.30
C PRO A 135 6.46 -9.08 6.58
N ILE A 136 5.31 -9.43 7.17
CA ILE A 136 4.39 -10.43 6.60
C ILE A 136 3.11 -9.78 6.09
N TYR A 137 2.43 -9.03 6.95
CA TYR A 137 1.16 -8.37 6.61
C TYR A 137 1.23 -6.87 6.82
N TYR A 138 0.46 -6.15 6.01
CA TYR A 138 0.40 -4.69 6.03
C TYR A 138 -1.03 -4.22 6.23
N GLY A 139 -1.16 -3.08 6.90
CA GLY A 139 -2.44 -2.43 7.11
C GLY A 139 -2.30 -0.91 7.12
N ILE A 140 -3.32 -0.20 6.68
CA ILE A 140 -3.40 1.27 6.77
C ILE A 140 -4.34 1.57 7.93
N LYS A 141 -3.78 2.01 9.07
CA LYS A 141 -4.55 2.49 10.22
C LYS A 141 -5.03 3.90 9.93
N VAL A 142 -6.32 4.12 10.13
CA VAL A 142 -6.98 5.42 10.00
C VAL A 142 -7.98 5.64 11.13
N GLU A 143 -8.04 6.88 11.61
CA GLU A 143 -9.04 7.32 12.59
C GLU A 143 -10.06 8.25 11.92
N PHE A 144 -11.35 7.88 12.01
CA PHE A 144 -12.47 8.67 11.51
C PHE A 144 -13.52 8.90 12.59
N TYR A 145 -14.13 10.09 12.54
CA TYR A 145 -15.08 10.49 13.58
C TYR A 145 -16.55 10.27 13.19
N GLN A 146 -16.94 10.20 11.91
CA GLN A 146 -18.38 10.13 11.58
C GLN A 146 -18.75 9.80 10.12
N GLU A 147 -17.87 9.97 9.12
CA GLU A 147 -18.25 9.81 7.71
C GLU A 147 -17.91 8.40 7.17
N PRO A 148 -18.80 7.78 6.37
CA PRO A 148 -18.48 6.53 5.70
C PRO A 148 -17.33 6.72 4.70
N ILE A 149 -16.44 5.74 4.66
CA ILE A 149 -15.30 5.73 3.72
C ILE A 149 -15.77 5.11 2.41
N LYS A 150 -15.94 5.94 1.38
CA LYS A 150 -16.38 5.50 0.05
C LYS A 150 -15.23 5.30 -0.92
N SER A 151 -14.16 6.07 -0.76
CA SER A 151 -12.99 5.92 -1.61
C SER A 151 -11.71 6.30 -0.89
N MET A 152 -10.60 5.76 -1.39
CA MET A 152 -9.26 6.06 -0.92
C MET A 152 -8.39 6.41 -2.12
N THR A 153 -7.61 7.47 -2.03
CA THR A 153 -6.60 7.83 -3.02
C THR A 153 -5.23 7.66 -2.39
N ILE A 154 -4.44 6.73 -2.94
CA ILE A 154 -3.09 6.41 -2.49
C ILE A 154 -2.10 6.96 -3.50
N LYS A 155 -1.13 7.73 -3.04
CA LYS A 155 0.09 8.06 -3.79
C LYS A 155 1.23 7.19 -3.27
N TYR A 156 1.95 6.55 -4.19
CA TYR A 156 3.06 5.68 -3.85
C TYR A 156 4.12 5.71 -4.94
N THR A 157 5.35 5.37 -4.57
CA THR A 157 6.44 5.15 -5.52
C THR A 157 6.49 3.66 -5.88
N TYR A 158 6.55 3.33 -7.17
CA TYR A 158 6.77 1.97 -7.68
C TYR A 158 7.75 2.03 -8.85
N PHE A 159 8.82 1.22 -8.79
CA PHE A 159 9.96 1.33 -9.71
C PHE A 159 10.54 2.75 -9.84
N GLY A 160 10.52 3.55 -8.76
CA GLY A 160 10.99 4.94 -8.76
C GLY A 160 10.01 5.95 -9.39
N VAL A 161 8.87 5.51 -9.92
CA VAL A 161 7.84 6.39 -10.50
C VAL A 161 6.77 6.66 -9.46
N LEU A 162 6.34 7.92 -9.34
CA LEU A 162 5.23 8.32 -8.48
C LEU A 162 3.90 8.00 -9.17
N VAL A 163 3.10 7.13 -8.56
CA VAL A 163 1.80 6.69 -9.05
C VAL A 163 0.72 7.18 -8.09
N THR A 164 -0.42 7.63 -8.64
CA THR A 164 -1.62 7.96 -7.87
C THR A 164 -2.73 6.99 -8.27
N LYS A 165 -3.35 6.35 -7.29
CA LYS A 165 -4.44 5.40 -7.51
C LYS A 165 -5.63 5.73 -6.62
N LYS A 166 -6.81 5.81 -7.23
CA LYS A 166 -8.08 5.86 -6.53
C LYS A 166 -8.67 4.45 -6.44
N ILE A 167 -9.07 4.06 -5.25
CA ILE A 167 -9.69 2.78 -4.91
C ILE A 167 -11.12 3.08 -4.43
N ASN A 168 -12.10 2.40 -5.01
CA ASN A 168 -13.49 2.46 -4.54
C ASN A 168 -13.64 1.48 -3.36
N LEU A 169 -14.15 1.99 -2.24
CA LEU A 169 -14.37 1.25 -1.00
C LEU A 169 -15.87 1.05 -0.70
N GLU A 170 -16.79 1.54 -1.54
CA GLU A 170 -18.24 1.39 -1.34
C GLU A 170 -18.69 -0.07 -1.28
N PHE A 171 -18.02 -0.96 -2.04
CA PHE A 171 -18.31 -2.40 -2.01
C PHE A 171 -18.07 -3.04 -0.64
N TRP A 172 -17.23 -2.42 0.19
CA TRP A 172 -16.86 -2.96 1.50
C TRP A 172 -17.81 -2.53 2.62
N GLU A 173 -18.86 -1.75 2.30
CA GLU A 173 -19.83 -1.19 3.24
C GLU A 173 -19.20 -0.78 4.58
N ILE A 174 -18.09 -0.03 4.54
CA ILE A 174 -17.39 0.42 5.75
C ILE A 174 -18.28 1.49 6.43
N LYS A 175 -19.30 1.00 7.14
CA LYS A 175 -20.26 1.77 7.91
C LYS A 175 -19.64 2.01 9.26
N ASN A 176 -19.55 3.28 9.64
CA ASN A 176 -19.29 3.64 11.02
C ASN A 176 -20.57 3.28 11.81
N GLN A 177 -20.62 2.09 12.42
CA GLN A 177 -21.83 1.64 13.10
C GLN A 177 -22.00 2.46 14.38
N ARG A 178 -22.98 3.39 14.37
CA ARG A 178 -23.50 4.03 15.57
C ARG A 178 -24.12 2.94 16.43
N ILE A 179 -23.52 2.64 17.58
CA ILE A 179 -24.25 2.02 18.67
C ILE A 179 -24.99 3.17 19.35
N HIS A 180 -26.32 3.15 19.25
CA HIS A 180 -27.22 4.02 20.01
C HIS A 180 -27.23 3.61 21.48
#